data_AF-W6K0S1-F1
#
_entry.id   AF-W6K0S1-F1
#
_cell.length_a   1.000
_cell.length_b   1.000
_cell.length_c   1.000
_cell.angle_alpha   90.00
_cell.angle_beta   90.00
_cell.angle_gamma   90.00
#
_symmetry.space_group_name_H-M   'P 1'
#
loop_
_entity.id
_entity.type
_entity.pdbx_description
1 polymer ?
#
loop_
_entity_poly.entity_id
_entity_poly.type
_entity_poly.pdbx_seq_one_letter_code
_entity_poly.pdbx_strand_id
1 'polypeptide(L)'
;MVMYHLQRPPQIESTASSYVLLWHATAGVPVTIESAFGSQGPTGQTAEVLATATTLLAFLAIVAVSVRYARHLGALVRGLDAAYLLATLAATIVFLAVGSKVLSPQYLLWIVPASLLLPGRRGLTAFVMTPVLMLVTHLYFPFRYWNLVGLETLPIWILFVRNLLLIALACVCWSVSPAAPTPRAPALAD
;
A
#
# COMPACT_ATOMS: atom_id res chain seq x y z
N MET A 1 -22.15 0.91 10.93
CA MET A 1 -20.71 0.67 10.73
C MET A 1 -20.25 0.90 9.29
N VAL A 2 -20.87 0.31 8.25
CA VAL A 2 -20.43 0.53 6.85
C VAL A 2 -20.51 1.99 6.41
N MET A 3 -21.64 2.68 6.66
CA MET A 3 -21.81 4.08 6.26
C MET A 3 -20.78 5.03 6.90
N TYR A 4 -20.33 4.73 8.11
CA TYR A 4 -19.26 5.47 8.79
C TYR A 4 -17.96 5.47 7.95
N HIS A 5 -17.59 4.33 7.37
CA HIS A 5 -16.37 4.22 6.55
C HIS A 5 -16.56 4.74 5.11
N LEU A 6 -17.78 4.74 4.60
CA LEU A 6 -18.08 5.33 3.30
C LEU A 6 -18.04 6.85 3.35
N GLN A 7 -18.66 7.45 4.37
CA GLN A 7 -18.78 8.90 4.54
C GLN A 7 -17.51 9.57 5.04
N ARG A 8 -16.62 8.85 5.73
CA ARG A 8 -15.41 9.47 6.26
C ARG A 8 -14.48 9.99 5.14
N PRO A 9 -13.88 11.17 5.33
CA PRO A 9 -12.84 11.67 4.43
C PRO A 9 -11.57 10.79 4.52
N PRO A 10 -10.68 10.86 3.52
CA PRO A 10 -9.37 10.24 3.63
C PRO A 10 -8.58 10.86 4.79
N GLN A 11 -7.95 10.04 5.61
CA GLN A 11 -7.05 10.50 6.67
C GLN A 11 -5.85 11.21 6.05
N ILE A 12 -5.30 12.22 6.72
CA ILE A 12 -4.27 13.13 6.20
C ILE A 12 -3.02 12.39 5.69
N GLU A 13 -2.74 11.23 6.27
CA GLU A 13 -1.57 10.40 5.95
C GLU A 13 -1.82 9.37 4.84
N SER A 14 -3.05 9.25 4.33
CA SER A 14 -3.40 8.34 3.23
C SER A 14 -2.77 8.76 1.90
N THR A 15 -2.65 7.81 0.98
CA THR A 15 -2.14 8.05 -0.37
C THR A 15 -2.93 9.16 -1.07
N ALA A 16 -4.27 9.09 -1.06
CA ALA A 16 -5.14 10.11 -1.64
C ALA A 16 -4.87 11.51 -1.08
N SER A 17 -4.80 11.64 0.25
CA SER A 17 -4.53 12.91 0.92
C SER A 17 -3.16 13.48 0.53
N SER A 18 -2.12 12.65 0.39
CA SER A 18 -0.79 13.16 0.03
C SER A 18 -0.74 13.85 -1.34
N TYR A 19 -1.58 13.44 -2.30
CA TYR A 19 -1.70 14.14 -3.59
C TYR A 19 -2.47 15.47 -3.47
N VAL A 20 -3.54 15.50 -2.66
CA VAL A 20 -4.28 16.75 -2.37
C VAL A 20 -3.36 17.78 -1.70
N LEU A 21 -2.61 17.34 -0.69
CA LEU A 21 -1.67 18.18 0.05
C LEU A 21 -0.50 18.61 -0.81
N LEU A 22 0.03 17.74 -1.68
CA LEU A 22 1.07 18.13 -2.62
C LEU A 22 0.59 19.23 -3.55
N TRP A 23 -0.64 19.11 -4.09
CA TRP A 23 -1.23 20.15 -4.94
C TRP A 23 -1.33 21.48 -4.19
N HIS A 24 -1.76 21.46 -2.93
CA HIS A 24 -1.73 22.65 -2.07
C HIS A 24 -0.32 23.24 -1.96
N ALA A 25 0.67 22.40 -1.61
CA ALA A 25 2.05 22.84 -1.40
C ALA A 25 2.72 23.39 -2.66
N THR A 26 2.37 22.90 -3.86
CA THR A 26 3.02 23.31 -5.11
C THR A 26 2.27 24.40 -5.87
N ALA A 27 0.93 24.42 -5.79
CA ALA A 27 0.09 25.31 -6.59
C ALA A 27 -0.80 26.24 -5.74
N GLY A 28 -0.68 26.21 -4.41
CA GLY A 28 -1.43 27.08 -3.50
C GLY A 28 -2.93 26.82 -3.48
N VAL A 29 -3.39 25.65 -3.96
CA VAL A 29 -4.82 25.32 -3.97
C VAL A 29 -5.34 25.25 -2.53
N PRO A 30 -6.43 25.96 -2.18
CA PRO A 30 -6.97 25.92 -0.83
C PRO A 30 -7.38 24.50 -0.43
N VAL A 31 -6.96 24.08 0.77
CA VAL A 31 -7.33 22.80 1.37
C VAL A 31 -7.81 23.06 2.78
N THR A 32 -8.95 22.49 3.13
CA THR A 32 -9.47 22.50 4.50
C THR A 32 -9.19 21.16 5.14
N ILE A 33 -8.55 21.17 6.31
CA ILE A 33 -8.36 19.97 7.13
C ILE A 33 -9.42 19.96 8.23
N GLU A 34 -10.18 18.87 8.31
CA GLU A 34 -11.18 18.69 9.36
C GLU A 34 -10.79 17.54 10.29
N SER A 35 -11.14 17.70 11.56
CA SER A 35 -11.05 16.63 12.56
C SER A 35 -12.40 15.95 12.68
N ALA A 36 -12.54 14.79 12.03
CA ALA A 36 -13.77 14.01 12.02
C ALA A 36 -13.46 12.51 12.02
N PHE A 37 -14.39 11.69 12.49
CA PHE A 37 -14.23 10.22 12.52
C PHE A 37 -12.94 9.77 13.25
N GLY A 38 -12.51 10.53 14.27
CA GLY A 38 -11.30 10.24 15.06
C GLY A 38 -9.97 10.50 14.33
N SER A 39 -9.97 11.25 13.23
CA SER A 39 -8.77 11.54 12.44
C SER A 39 -8.80 12.92 11.80
N GLN A 40 -7.64 13.44 11.42
CA GLN A 40 -7.52 14.64 10.57
C GLN A 40 -7.48 14.22 9.11
N GLY A 41 -8.09 14.99 8.22
CA GLY A 41 -8.05 14.73 6.78
C GLY A 41 -8.53 15.90 5.94
N PRO A 42 -8.07 16.01 4.68
CA PRO A 42 -8.61 16.99 3.76
C PRO A 42 -10.06 16.67 3.39
N THR A 43 -10.91 17.70 3.33
CA THR A 43 -12.30 17.59 2.89
C THR A 43 -12.51 18.20 1.51
N GLY A 44 -13.68 17.94 0.93
CA GLY A 44 -14.07 18.42 -0.39
C GLY A 44 -13.94 17.39 -1.51
N GLN A 45 -14.51 17.73 -2.66
CA GLN A 45 -14.73 16.82 -3.78
C GLN A 45 -13.43 16.16 -4.29
N THR A 46 -12.34 16.92 -4.40
CA THR A 46 -11.05 16.41 -4.87
C THR A 46 -10.52 15.29 -3.97
N ALA A 47 -10.62 15.46 -2.65
CA ALA A 47 -10.19 14.46 -1.68
C ALA A 47 -11.06 13.19 -1.76
N GLU A 48 -12.37 13.34 -1.93
CA GLU A 48 -13.31 12.22 -2.09
C GLU A 48 -13.07 11.42 -3.38
N VAL A 49 -12.85 12.11 -4.51
CA VAL A 49 -12.56 11.49 -5.80
C VAL A 49 -11.25 10.71 -5.73
N LEU A 50 -10.18 11.32 -5.20
CA LEU A 50 -8.89 10.63 -5.06
C LEU A 50 -8.95 9.46 -4.07
N ALA A 51 -9.68 9.61 -2.96
CA ALA A 51 -9.90 8.53 -2.00
C ALA A 51 -10.63 7.35 -2.68
N THR A 52 -11.68 7.64 -3.44
CA THR A 52 -12.44 6.61 -4.17
C THR A 52 -11.58 5.95 -5.24
N ALA A 53 -10.85 6.73 -6.03
CA ALA A 53 -9.98 6.21 -7.07
C ALA A 53 -8.87 5.31 -6.51
N THR A 54 -8.17 5.76 -5.46
CA THR A 54 -7.10 4.97 -4.82
C THR A 54 -7.64 3.69 -4.18
N THR A 55 -8.80 3.74 -3.51
CA THR A 55 -9.45 2.53 -2.97
C THR A 55 -9.88 1.56 -4.08
N LEU A 56 -10.48 2.05 -5.17
CA LEU A 56 -10.87 1.20 -6.31
C LEU A 56 -9.66 0.58 -6.99
N LEU A 57 -8.59 1.36 -7.22
CA LEU A 57 -7.35 0.85 -7.82
C LEU A 57 -6.70 -0.23 -6.94
N ALA A 58 -6.65 -0.03 -5.62
CA ALA A 58 -6.14 -1.05 -4.71
C ALA A 58 -7.03 -2.30 -4.69
N PHE A 59 -8.35 -2.14 -4.70
CA PHE A 59 -9.28 -3.27 -4.80
C PHE A 59 -9.04 -4.07 -6.09
N LEU A 60 -8.94 -3.40 -7.24
CA LEU A 60 -8.64 -4.04 -8.52
C LEU A 60 -7.28 -4.73 -8.50
N ALA A 61 -6.26 -4.12 -7.90
CA ALA A 61 -4.94 -4.74 -7.74
C ALA A 61 -5.00 -6.00 -6.88
N ILE A 62 -5.71 -5.98 -5.75
CA ILE A 62 -5.90 -7.15 -4.88
C ILE A 62 -6.64 -8.27 -5.61
N VAL A 63 -7.71 -7.94 -6.35
CA VAL A 63 -8.42 -8.91 -7.20
C VAL A 63 -7.47 -9.50 -8.23
N ALA A 64 -6.66 -8.68 -8.90
CA ALA A 64 -5.73 -9.15 -9.91
C ALA A 64 -4.62 -10.04 -9.33
N VAL A 65 -4.08 -9.73 -8.14
CA VAL A 65 -3.13 -10.59 -7.41
C VAL A 65 -3.78 -11.93 -7.10
N SER A 66 -5.02 -11.90 -6.59
CA SER A 66 -5.78 -13.08 -6.16
C SER A 66 -6.11 -14.00 -7.33
N VAL A 67 -6.60 -13.44 -8.45
CA VAL A 67 -6.90 -14.18 -9.68
C VAL A 67 -5.64 -14.82 -10.24
N ARG A 68 -4.52 -14.10 -10.24
CA ARG A 68 -3.24 -14.60 -10.72
C ARG A 68 -2.72 -15.78 -9.87
N TYR A 69 -2.91 -15.73 -8.55
CA TYR A 69 -2.59 -16.85 -7.66
C TYR A 69 -3.56 -18.03 -7.85
N ALA A 70 -4.87 -17.78 -7.98
CA ALA A 70 -5.87 -18.83 -8.22
C ALA A 70 -5.63 -19.58 -9.54
N ARG A 71 -5.26 -18.86 -10.61
CA ARG A 71 -4.86 -19.47 -11.90
C ARG A 71 -3.62 -20.34 -11.76
N HIS A 72 -2.64 -19.90 -10.98
CA HIS A 72 -1.45 -20.70 -10.69
C HIS A 72 -1.81 -21.98 -9.91
N LEU A 73 -2.69 -21.88 -8.91
CA LEU A 73 -3.18 -23.03 -8.15
C LEU A 73 -3.87 -24.06 -9.04
N GLY A 74 -4.69 -23.61 -10.01
CA GLY A 74 -5.33 -24.50 -10.98
C GLY A 74 -4.37 -25.17 -11.96
N ALA A 75 -3.18 -24.60 -12.17
CA ALA A 75 -2.14 -25.14 -13.06
C ALA A 75 -1.14 -26.06 -12.34
N LEU A 76 -1.12 -26.07 -11.01
CA LEU A 76 -0.20 -26.90 -10.23
C LEU A 76 -0.60 -28.38 -10.33
N VAL A 77 0.32 -29.20 -10.84
CA VAL A 77 0.13 -30.66 -10.91
C VAL A 77 0.42 -31.33 -9.56
N ARG A 78 1.33 -30.75 -8.75
CA ARG A 78 1.63 -31.16 -7.36
C ARG A 78 2.22 -29.98 -6.56
N GLY A 79 1.87 -29.90 -5.27
CA GLY A 79 2.51 -29.05 -4.27
C GLY A 79 2.04 -27.58 -4.28
N LEU A 80 2.12 -26.93 -3.12
CA LEU A 80 1.80 -25.50 -2.95
C LEU A 80 3.08 -24.68 -3.12
N ASP A 81 3.08 -23.67 -4.00
CA ASP A 81 4.18 -22.70 -4.12
C ASP A 81 4.10 -21.70 -2.96
N ALA A 82 4.71 -22.06 -1.83
CA ALA A 82 4.66 -21.25 -0.60
C ALA A 82 5.29 -19.87 -0.78
N ALA A 83 6.37 -19.78 -1.57
CA ALA A 83 7.02 -18.53 -1.92
C ALA A 83 6.05 -17.58 -2.65
N TYR A 84 5.32 -18.13 -3.61
CA TYR A 84 4.36 -17.36 -4.38
C TYR A 84 3.10 -16.98 -3.59
N LEU A 85 2.66 -17.84 -2.67
CA LEU A 85 1.60 -17.52 -1.71
C LEU A 85 2.02 -16.35 -0.81
N LEU A 86 3.21 -16.41 -0.21
CA LEU A 86 3.73 -15.34 0.64
C LEU A 86 3.83 -14.02 -0.13
N ALA A 87 4.28 -14.06 -1.39
CA ALA A 87 4.30 -12.88 -2.26
C ALA A 87 2.92 -12.30 -2.54
N THR A 88 1.94 -13.17 -2.76
CA THR A 88 0.53 -12.80 -2.98
C THR A 88 -0.07 -12.14 -1.74
N LEU A 89 0.19 -12.68 -0.55
CA LEU A 89 -0.24 -12.11 0.73
C LEU A 89 0.45 -10.78 1.01
N ALA A 90 1.77 -10.70 0.81
CA ALA A 90 2.54 -9.47 1.00
C ALA A 90 2.06 -8.34 0.08
N ALA A 91 1.87 -8.64 -1.21
CA ALA A 91 1.30 -7.69 -2.16
C ALA A 91 -0.09 -7.21 -1.71
N THR A 92 -0.94 -8.13 -1.25
CA THR A 92 -2.29 -7.80 -0.76
C THR A 92 -2.24 -6.83 0.43
N ILE A 93 -1.40 -7.08 1.43
CA ILE A 93 -1.23 -6.20 2.61
C ILE A 93 -0.75 -4.82 2.18
N VAL A 94 0.23 -4.74 1.28
CA VAL A 94 0.76 -3.44 0.83
C VAL A 94 -0.28 -2.69 -0.03
N PHE A 95 -1.03 -3.36 -0.91
CA PHE A 95 -2.12 -2.71 -1.65
C PHE A 95 -3.24 -2.21 -0.74
N LEU A 96 -3.58 -2.96 0.31
CA LEU A 96 -4.52 -2.49 1.33
C LEU A 96 -4.01 -1.19 1.98
N ALA A 97 -2.73 -1.12 2.35
CA ALA A 97 -2.14 0.09 2.91
C ALA A 97 -2.11 1.26 1.90
N VAL A 98 -1.80 1.00 0.63
CA VAL A 98 -1.79 2.05 -0.43
C VAL A 98 -3.19 2.62 -0.66
N GLY A 99 -4.21 1.78 -0.74
CA GLY A 99 -5.57 2.21 -1.10
C GLY A 99 -6.48 2.58 0.06
N SER A 100 -6.03 2.42 1.30
CA SER A 100 -6.87 2.67 2.47
C SER A 100 -7.14 4.17 2.66
N LYS A 101 -8.39 4.51 2.96
CA LYS A 101 -8.74 5.86 3.43
C LYS A 101 -8.11 6.19 4.79
N VAL A 102 -7.55 5.22 5.51
CA VAL A 102 -6.87 5.39 6.80
C VAL A 102 -5.48 4.78 6.68
N LEU A 103 -4.43 5.55 6.93
CA LEU A 103 -3.07 5.05 6.85
C LEU A 103 -2.23 5.64 7.98
N SER A 104 -2.39 5.05 9.17
CA SER A 104 -1.56 5.36 10.34
C SER A 104 -0.17 4.73 10.19
N PRO A 105 0.89 5.37 10.75
CA PRO A 105 2.23 4.78 10.86
C PRO A 105 2.24 3.35 11.40
N GLN A 106 1.30 3.00 12.28
CA GLN A 106 1.20 1.65 12.86
C GLN A 106 0.92 0.55 11.83
N TYR A 107 0.26 0.86 10.70
CA TYR A 107 -0.03 -0.13 9.65
C TYR A 107 1.23 -0.57 8.91
N LEU A 108 2.31 0.22 8.97
CA LEU A 108 3.60 -0.16 8.41
C LEU A 108 4.22 -1.35 9.15
N LEU A 109 3.85 -1.58 10.42
CA LEU A 109 4.28 -2.76 11.16
C LEU A 109 3.73 -4.05 10.57
N TRP A 110 2.57 -4.02 9.90
CA TRP A 110 2.00 -5.19 9.22
C TRP A 110 2.79 -5.56 7.96
N ILE A 111 3.54 -4.61 7.39
CA ILE A 111 4.37 -4.82 6.21
C ILE A 111 5.69 -5.50 6.58
N VAL A 112 6.19 -5.33 7.80
CA VAL A 112 7.45 -5.94 8.28
C VAL A 112 7.47 -7.47 8.11
N PRO A 113 6.52 -8.25 8.65
CA PRO A 113 6.53 -9.70 8.45
C PRO A 113 6.33 -10.06 6.98
N ALA A 114 5.53 -9.28 6.25
CA ALA A 114 5.28 -9.51 4.83
C ALA A 114 6.55 -9.32 3.97
N SER A 115 7.42 -8.36 4.27
CA SER A 115 8.64 -8.11 3.51
C SER A 115 9.79 -9.05 3.88
N LEU A 116 9.87 -9.47 5.15
CA LEU A 116 10.88 -10.42 5.65
C LEU A 116 10.77 -11.82 5.04
N LEU A 117 9.53 -12.25 4.74
CA LEU A 117 9.26 -13.62 4.29
C LEU A 117 9.32 -13.79 2.76
N LEU A 118 9.60 -12.71 2.02
CA LEU A 118 9.72 -12.77 0.57
C LEU A 118 11.06 -13.37 0.14
N PRO A 119 11.06 -14.39 -0.74
CA PRO A 119 12.30 -14.95 -1.24
C PRO A 119 12.91 -14.14 -2.39
N GLY A 120 14.22 -14.34 -2.59
CA GLY A 120 14.97 -13.83 -3.73
C GLY A 120 15.23 -12.32 -3.72
N ARG A 121 15.68 -11.79 -4.87
CA ARG A 121 16.11 -10.38 -5.01
C ARG A 121 15.01 -9.38 -4.65
N ARG A 122 13.77 -9.67 -5.05
CA ARG A 122 12.61 -8.82 -4.76
C ARG A 122 12.29 -8.80 -3.25
N GLY A 123 12.47 -9.93 -2.58
CA GLY A 123 12.35 -9.98 -1.13
C GLY A 123 13.41 -9.15 -0.42
N LEU A 124 14.67 -9.22 -0.87
CA LEU A 124 15.73 -8.34 -0.36
C LEU A 124 15.39 -6.85 -0.58
N THR A 125 14.89 -6.49 -1.77
CA THR A 125 14.44 -5.12 -2.04
C THR A 125 13.31 -4.71 -1.10
N ALA A 126 12.28 -5.54 -0.92
CA ALA A 126 11.18 -5.26 0.01
C ALA A 126 11.66 -5.12 1.45
N PHE A 127 12.57 -6.00 1.88
CA PHE A 127 13.21 -5.97 3.19
C PHE A 127 13.99 -4.68 3.44
N VAL A 128 14.72 -4.15 2.44
CA VAL A 128 15.45 -2.88 2.57
C VAL A 128 14.51 -1.67 2.49
N MET A 129 13.49 -1.70 1.63
CA MET A 129 12.54 -0.60 1.47
C MET A 129 11.67 -0.40 2.72
N THR A 130 11.31 -1.47 3.42
CA THR A 130 10.46 -1.39 4.62
C THR A 130 11.03 -0.49 5.73
N PRO A 131 12.27 -0.68 6.22
CA PRO A 131 12.85 0.20 7.23
C PRO A 131 13.10 1.62 6.70
N VAL A 132 13.43 1.79 5.41
CA VAL A 132 13.52 3.13 4.80
C VAL A 132 12.17 3.85 4.88
N LEU A 133 11.09 3.16 4.55
CA LEU A 133 9.73 3.70 4.64
C LEU A 133 9.38 4.07 6.08
N MET A 134 9.71 3.23 7.06
CA MET A 134 9.52 3.51 8.48
C MET A 134 10.36 4.72 8.95
N LEU A 135 11.60 4.84 8.50
CA LEU A 135 12.47 5.96 8.81
C LEU A 135 11.90 7.27 8.25
N VAL A 136 11.45 7.28 6.99
CA VAL A 136 10.81 8.46 6.39
C VAL A 136 9.53 8.84 7.16
N THR A 137 8.72 7.87 7.58
CA THR A 137 7.57 8.15 8.46
C THR A 137 8.00 8.82 9.76
N HIS A 138 9.10 8.34 10.36
CA HIS A 138 9.61 8.89 11.61
C HIS A 138 10.15 10.33 11.50
N LEU A 139 10.53 10.76 10.29
CA LEU A 139 11.00 12.14 10.05
C LEU A 139 9.91 13.19 10.31
N TYR A 140 8.63 12.82 10.23
CA TYR A 140 7.53 13.73 10.57
C TYR A 140 6.66 13.24 11.73
N PHE A 141 6.47 11.93 11.92
CA PHE A 141 5.65 11.40 13.01
C PHE A 141 6.52 10.88 14.17
N PRO A 142 6.22 11.20 15.44
CA PRO A 142 5.05 11.95 15.92
C PRO A 142 5.25 13.47 15.96
N PHE A 143 6.49 13.95 15.93
CA PHE A 143 6.84 15.29 16.39
C PHE A 143 6.37 16.45 15.49
N ARG A 144 6.21 16.22 14.18
CA ARG A 144 5.78 17.20 13.17
C ARG A 144 4.41 16.87 12.57
N TYR A 145 3.64 15.98 13.21
CA TYR A 145 2.29 15.64 12.74
C TYR A 145 1.38 16.88 12.72
N TRP A 146 1.47 17.74 13.74
CA TRP A 146 0.66 18.96 13.79
C TRP A 146 1.10 20.01 12.77
N ASN A 147 2.38 20.05 12.41
CA ASN A 147 2.88 20.86 11.30
C ASN A 147 2.26 20.41 9.97
N LEU A 148 2.10 19.10 9.76
CA LEU A 148 1.40 18.54 8.60
C LEU A 148 -0.09 18.94 8.60
N VAL A 149 -0.76 18.87 9.75
CA VAL A 149 -2.15 19.34 9.91
C VAL A 149 -2.27 20.85 9.64
N GLY A 150 -1.26 21.62 10.04
CA GLY A 150 -1.10 23.05 9.74
C GLY A 150 -0.66 23.34 8.30
N LEU A 151 -0.61 22.33 7.43
CA LEU A 151 -0.27 22.44 6.00
C LEU A 151 1.16 22.96 5.73
N GLU A 152 2.10 22.74 6.65
CA GLU A 152 3.50 23.08 6.40
C GLU A 152 4.09 22.26 5.25
N THR A 153 4.83 22.93 4.37
CA THR A 153 5.34 22.37 3.12
C THR A 153 6.27 21.17 3.32
N LEU A 154 7.18 21.23 4.30
CA LEU A 154 8.18 20.16 4.50
C LEU A 154 7.54 18.82 4.92
N PRO A 155 6.68 18.75 5.95
CA PRO A 155 5.95 17.51 6.27
C PRO A 155 5.12 16.96 5.11
N ILE A 156 4.52 17.82 4.28
CA ILE A 156 3.76 17.38 3.08
C ILE A 156 4.67 16.62 2.11
N TRP A 157 5.86 17.15 1.81
CA TRP A 157 6.82 16.47 0.94
C TRP A 157 7.33 15.16 1.52
N ILE A 158 7.64 15.11 2.82
CA ILE A 158 8.06 13.87 3.49
C ILE A 158 6.96 12.81 3.40
N LEU A 159 5.71 13.20 3.68
CA LEU A 159 4.54 12.33 3.55
C LEU A 159 4.37 11.81 2.12
N PHE A 160 4.50 12.69 1.13
CA PHE A 160 4.37 12.32 -0.27
C PHE A 160 5.46 11.31 -0.69
N VAL A 161 6.71 11.55 -0.33
CA VAL A 161 7.82 10.60 -0.55
C VAL A 161 7.54 9.26 0.13
N ARG A 162 7.04 9.26 1.37
CA ARG A 162 6.66 8.03 2.07
C ARG A 162 5.60 7.24 1.31
N ASN A 163 4.57 7.90 0.78
CA ASN A 163 3.52 7.23 0.00
C ASN A 163 4.01 6.73 -1.36
N LEU A 164 4.93 7.45 -2.01
CA LEU A 164 5.60 6.94 -3.21
C LEU A 164 6.43 5.70 -2.92
N LEU A 165 7.16 5.66 -1.80
CA LEU A 165 7.90 4.46 -1.38
C LEU A 165 6.95 3.28 -1.10
N LEU A 166 5.78 3.55 -0.52
CA LEU A 166 4.77 2.52 -0.28
C LEU A 166 4.21 1.95 -1.59
N ILE A 167 3.92 2.81 -2.57
CA ILE A 167 3.49 2.40 -3.91
C ILE A 167 4.59 1.58 -4.60
N ALA A 168 5.85 2.05 -4.54
CA ALA A 168 6.98 1.34 -5.11
C ALA A 168 7.16 -0.06 -4.47
N LEU A 169 6.98 -0.17 -3.15
CA LEU A 169 6.99 -1.44 -2.45
C LEU A 169 5.86 -2.36 -2.93
N ALA A 170 4.66 -1.82 -3.17
CA ALA A 170 3.55 -2.58 -3.75
C ALA A 170 3.91 -3.15 -5.12
N CYS A 171 4.57 -2.37 -5.97
CA CYS A 171 5.06 -2.81 -7.28
C CYS A 171 6.12 -3.92 -7.15
N VAL A 172 7.04 -3.82 -6.19
CA VAL A 172 8.04 -4.87 -5.92
C VAL A 172 7.34 -6.18 -5.54
N CYS A 173 6.43 -6.15 -4.58
CA CYS A 173 5.67 -7.32 -4.14
C CYS A 173 4.82 -7.93 -5.27
N TRP A 174 4.13 -7.09 -6.05
CA TRP A 174 3.33 -7.49 -7.21
C TRP A 174 4.17 -8.23 -8.27
N SER A 175 5.39 -7.75 -8.51
CA SER A 175 6.21 -8.23 -9.61
C SER A 175 6.69 -9.67 -9.41
N VAL A 176 6.70 -10.21 -8.19
CA VAL A 176 7.12 -11.59 -7.87
C VAL A 176 6.33 -12.61 -8.71
N SER A 177 7.06 -13.51 -9.36
CA SER A 177 6.51 -14.50 -10.29
C SER A 177 6.57 -15.89 -9.65
N PRO A 178 5.63 -16.81 -9.98
CA PRO A 178 5.69 -18.18 -9.50
C PRO A 178 6.94 -18.88 -10.02
N ALA A 179 7.40 -19.91 -9.31
CA ALA A 179 8.43 -20.79 -9.85
C ALA A 179 7.90 -21.50 -11.12
N ALA A 180 8.80 -21.82 -12.04
CA ALA A 180 8.43 -22.61 -13.23
C ALA A 180 7.83 -23.95 -12.77
N PRO A 181 6.68 -24.39 -13.32
CA PRO A 181 6.12 -25.69 -12.99
C PRO A 181 7.16 -26.78 -13.32
N THR A 182 7.44 -27.66 -12.36
CA THR A 182 8.27 -28.84 -12.65
C THR A 182 7.55 -29.69 -13.70
N PRO A 183 8.17 -30.05 -14.83
CA PRO A 183 7.52 -30.86 -15.86
C PRO A 183 7.00 -32.17 -15.27
N ARG A 184 5.82 -32.60 -15.70
CA ARG A 184 5.27 -33.92 -15.36
C ARG A 184 6.30 -34.96 -15.82
N ALA A 185 6.87 -35.73 -14.89
CA ALA A 185 7.72 -36.87 -15.27
C ALA A 185 6.89 -37.76 -16.22
N PRO A 186 7.46 -38.19 -17.37
CA PRO A 186 6.74 -39.09 -18.26
C PRO A 186 6.30 -40.30 -17.44
N ALA A 187 5.03 -40.67 -17.56
CA ALA A 187 4.55 -41.91 -16.99
C ALA A 187 5.45 -43.02 -17.55
N LEU A 188 6.14 -43.76 -16.67
CA LEU A 188 6.80 -44.98 -17.07
C LEU A 188 5.71 -45.84 -17.69
N ALA A 189 5.83 -46.12 -18.99
CA ALA A 189 4.96 -47.05 -19.67
C ALA A 189 5.32 -48.43 -19.13
N ASP A 190 4.42 -48.99 -18.31
CA ASP A 190 4.42 -50.39 -17.92
C ASP A 190 3.90 -51.26 -19.07
#